data_AF-A0A376MUU2-F1
#
_entry.id   AF-A0A376MUU2-F1
#
_cell.length_a   1.000
_cell.length_b   1.000
_cell.length_c   1.000
_cell.angle_alpha   90.00
_cell.angle_beta   90.00
_cell.angle_gamma   90.00
#
_symmetry.space_group_name_H-M   'P 1'
#
loop_
_entity.id
_entity.type
_entity.pdbx_description
1 polymer ?
#
loop_
_entity_poly.entity_id
_entity_poly.type
_entity_poly.pdbx_seq_one_letter_code
_entity_poly.pdbx_strand_id
1 'polypeptide(L)'
;MFCISSGRPFIEKLKRAAAGASAIIAWGTCASWGCVQAARPNPTQATPIDKVITDKPIIKVPGCPPIPDVMSAIITYMVTFDRLPDVDRMGPPTDVLWSAYSR
;
A
#
# COMPACT_ATOMS: atom_id res chain seq x y z
N MET A 1 1.52 8.68 -21.04
CA MET A 1 2.10 9.30 -19.84
C MET A 1 0.97 9.88 -18.99
N PHE A 2 0.39 9.09 -18.08
CA PHE A 2 -0.87 9.48 -17.39
C PHE A 2 -0.68 10.15 -16.02
N CYS A 3 0.44 9.91 -15.34
CA CYS A 3 0.78 10.56 -14.08
C CYS A 3 2.22 11.09 -14.15
N ILE A 4 2.38 12.42 -14.06
CA ILE A 4 3.64 13.13 -14.25
C ILE A 4 3.95 13.90 -12.98
N SER A 5 5.15 13.70 -12.42
CA SER A 5 5.67 14.47 -11.30
C SER A 5 6.97 15.13 -11.74
N SER A 6 7.06 16.46 -11.62
CA SER A 6 8.28 17.21 -11.95
C SER A 6 8.76 16.96 -13.39
N GLY A 7 7.82 16.89 -14.34
CA GLY A 7 8.11 16.65 -15.76
C GLY A 7 8.50 15.21 -16.13
N ARG A 8 8.50 14.28 -15.18
CA ARG A 8 8.90 12.87 -15.39
C ARG A 8 7.78 11.89 -15.02
N PRO A 9 7.76 10.66 -15.57
CA PRO A 9 6.83 9.61 -15.16
C PRO A 9 6.83 9.41 -13.64
N PHE A 10 5.65 9.34 -13.02
CA PHE A 10 5.55 9.12 -11.57
C PHE A 10 6.25 7.82 -11.10
N ILE A 11 6.27 6.79 -11.94
CA ILE A 11 6.94 5.52 -11.64
C ILE A 11 8.43 5.68 -11.33
N GLU A 12 9.11 6.70 -11.87
CA GLU A 12 10.51 6.99 -11.53
C GLU A 12 10.64 7.49 -10.09
N LYS A 13 9.74 8.39 -9.66
CA LYS A 13 9.71 8.89 -8.28
C LYS A 13 9.43 7.75 -7.30
N LEU A 14 8.49 6.87 -7.65
CA LEU A 14 8.17 5.67 -6.88
C LEU A 14 9.39 4.76 -6.70
N LYS A 15 10.06 4.37 -7.79
CA LYS A 15 11.24 3.49 -7.73
C LYS A 15 12.38 4.10 -6.93
N ARG A 16 12.64 5.41 -7.09
CA ARG A 16 13.67 6.12 -6.34
C ARG A 16 13.37 6.15 -4.83
N ALA A 17 12.12 6.40 -4.45
CA ALA A 17 11.73 6.39 -3.04
C ALA A 17 11.79 4.98 -2.44
N ALA A 18 11.31 3.97 -3.19
CA ALA A 18 11.31 2.58 -2.76
C ALA A 18 12.72 2.02 -2.54
N ALA A 19 13.69 2.39 -3.39
CA ALA A 19 15.07 1.92 -3.26
C ALA A 19 15.69 2.23 -1.89
N GLY A 20 15.41 3.44 -1.36
CA GLY A 20 15.89 3.89 -0.05
C GLY A 20 15.02 3.49 1.15
N ALA A 21 13.87 2.87 0.93
CA ALA A 21 12.96 2.48 2.00
C ALA A 21 13.36 1.13 2.63
N SER A 22 13.19 1.00 3.94
CA SER A 22 13.30 -0.28 4.67
C SER A 22 12.07 -1.15 4.48
N ALA A 23 10.88 -0.55 4.46
CA ALA A 23 9.60 -1.19 4.16
C ALA A 23 8.64 -0.17 3.52
N ILE A 24 7.56 -0.66 2.91
CA ILE A 24 6.57 0.16 2.18
C ILE A 24 5.18 -0.16 2.69
N ILE A 25 4.37 0.87 2.98
CA ILE A 25 2.95 0.70 3.29
C ILE A 25 2.12 1.11 2.07
N ALA A 26 1.37 0.17 1.52
CA ALA A 26 0.47 0.39 0.39
C ALA A 26 -0.94 0.75 0.91
N TRP A 27 -1.16 2.03 1.16
CA TRP A 27 -2.45 2.54 1.66
C TRP A 27 -3.56 2.49 0.61
N GLY A 28 -4.68 1.91 1.01
CA GLY A 28 -5.90 1.82 0.25
C GLY A 28 -5.85 0.79 -0.88
N THR A 29 -7.03 0.53 -1.44
CA THR A 29 -7.19 -0.40 -2.57
C THR A 29 -6.43 0.09 -3.82
N CYS A 30 -6.16 1.39 -3.94
CA CYS A 30 -5.37 1.94 -5.05
C CYS A 30 -3.96 1.37 -5.08
N ALA A 31 -3.21 1.55 -3.98
CA ALA A 31 -1.83 1.08 -3.89
C ALA A 31 -1.77 -0.44 -3.75
N SER A 32 -2.74 -1.04 -3.06
CA SER A 32 -2.78 -2.48 -2.82
C SER A 32 -3.13 -3.29 -4.07
N TRP A 33 -4.11 -2.83 -4.86
CA TRP A 33 -4.74 -3.63 -5.94
C TRP A 33 -5.13 -2.85 -7.20
N GLY A 34 -4.99 -1.53 -7.24
CA GLY A 34 -5.31 -0.69 -8.40
C GLY A 34 -6.64 0.07 -8.33
N CYS A 35 -7.60 -0.34 -7.48
CA CYS A 35 -8.90 0.34 -7.25
C CYS A 35 -9.67 0.67 -8.54
N VAL A 36 -10.47 1.75 -8.52
CA VAL A 36 -11.40 2.14 -9.58
C VAL A 36 -10.69 2.43 -10.91
N GLN A 37 -9.48 3.00 -10.88
CA GLN A 37 -8.71 3.29 -12.09
C GLN A 37 -8.20 2.03 -12.81
N ALA A 38 -8.07 0.90 -12.09
CA ALA A 38 -7.70 -0.39 -12.66
C ALA A 38 -8.92 -1.24 -13.03
N ALA A 39 -10.14 -0.81 -12.71
CA ALA A 39 -11.36 -1.47 -13.14
C ALA A 39 -11.48 -1.46 -14.67
N ARG A 40 -12.24 -2.41 -15.24
CA ARG A 40 -12.44 -2.51 -16.69
C ARG A 40 -12.91 -1.16 -17.26
N PRO A 41 -12.29 -0.63 -18.34
CA PRO A 41 -11.27 -1.26 -19.20
C PRO A 41 -9.81 -0.94 -18.86
N ASN A 42 -9.51 -0.31 -17.71
CA ASN A 42 -8.17 0.12 -17.29
C ASN A 42 -7.41 0.91 -18.39
N PRO A 43 -7.93 2.08 -18.81
CA PRO A 43 -7.37 2.82 -19.95
C PRO A 43 -5.95 3.33 -19.68
N THR A 44 -5.58 3.51 -18.41
CA THR A 44 -4.28 4.05 -17.99
C THR A 44 -3.27 2.96 -17.66
N GLN A 45 -3.69 1.68 -17.67
CA GLN A 45 -2.91 0.53 -17.21
C GLN A 45 -2.42 0.73 -15.76
N ALA A 46 -3.27 1.30 -14.91
CA ALA A 46 -3.00 1.46 -13.48
C ALA A 46 -2.68 0.10 -12.87
N THR A 47 -1.55 0.04 -12.18
CA THR A 47 -0.91 -1.19 -11.69
C THR A 47 -0.55 -1.01 -10.21
N PRO A 48 -0.87 -1.96 -9.32
CA PRO A 48 -0.58 -1.84 -7.88
C PRO A 48 0.92 -1.90 -7.58
N ILE A 49 1.30 -1.44 -6.38
CA ILE A 49 2.71 -1.21 -6.00
C ILE A 49 3.52 -2.51 -6.02
N ASP A 50 2.93 -3.62 -5.58
CA ASP A 50 3.58 -4.94 -5.51
C ASP A 50 3.88 -5.57 -6.88
N LYS A 51 3.32 -5.02 -7.96
CA LYS A 51 3.68 -5.41 -9.34
C LYS A 51 4.80 -4.55 -9.93
N VAL A 52 5.17 -3.46 -9.25
CA VAL A 52 6.22 -2.53 -9.69
C VAL A 52 7.47 -2.65 -8.82
N ILE A 53 7.29 -2.80 -7.50
CA ILE A 53 8.35 -2.98 -6.52
C ILE A 53 8.25 -4.41 -5.99
N THR A 54 9.29 -5.21 -6.21
CA THR A 54 9.29 -6.66 -5.93
C THR A 54 10.38 -7.09 -4.95
N ASP A 55 11.23 -6.15 -4.52
CA ASP A 55 12.44 -6.37 -3.73
C ASP A 55 12.35 -5.76 -2.32
N LYS A 56 11.15 -5.33 -1.89
CA LYS A 56 10.91 -4.67 -0.60
C LYS A 56 9.72 -5.30 0.13
N PRO A 57 9.71 -5.31 1.48
CA PRO A 57 8.52 -5.64 2.25
C PRO A 57 7.40 -4.63 1.96
N ILE A 58 6.22 -5.12 1.56
CA ILE A 58 5.04 -4.29 1.27
C ILE A 58 3.87 -4.73 2.15
N ILE A 59 3.40 -3.81 3.00
CA ILE A 59 2.25 -4.00 3.88
C ILE A 59 1.03 -3.42 3.17
N LYS A 60 0.08 -4.27 2.78
CA LYS A 60 -1.14 -3.82 2.08
C LYS A 60 -2.19 -3.44 3.10
N VAL A 61 -2.71 -2.22 3.03
CA VAL A 61 -3.84 -1.81 3.88
C VAL A 61 -4.99 -1.39 2.97
N PRO A 62 -5.76 -2.36 2.43
CA PRO A 62 -6.82 -2.08 1.49
C PRO A 62 -8.00 -1.34 2.14
N GLY A 63 -8.88 -0.81 1.30
CA GLY A 63 -10.00 0.05 1.69
C GLY A 63 -10.09 1.27 0.78
N CYS A 64 -11.29 1.79 0.54
CA CYS A 64 -11.53 2.94 -0.33
C CYS A 64 -12.36 4.04 0.38
N PRO A 65 -11.80 4.70 1.42
CA PRO A 65 -10.47 4.49 2.03
C PRO A 65 -10.47 3.40 3.11
N PRO A 66 -9.29 2.99 3.63
CA PRO A 66 -9.22 2.22 4.86
C PRO A 66 -9.83 2.98 6.04
N ILE A 67 -10.25 2.26 7.08
CA ILE A 67 -10.79 2.88 8.31
C ILE A 67 -9.69 3.76 8.95
N PRO A 68 -9.96 5.03 9.29
CA PRO A 68 -8.94 5.93 9.83
C PRO A 68 -8.21 5.39 11.07
N ASP A 69 -8.96 4.80 12.01
CA ASP A 69 -8.38 4.24 13.24
C ASP A 69 -7.54 2.98 12.99
N VAL A 70 -7.80 2.26 11.90
CA VAL A 70 -6.94 1.15 11.47
C VAL A 70 -5.63 1.68 10.91
N MET A 71 -5.68 2.78 10.14
CA MET A 71 -4.46 3.40 9.62
C MET A 71 -3.57 3.90 10.75
N SER A 72 -4.15 4.59 11.74
CA SER A 72 -3.42 5.06 12.92
C SER A 72 -2.89 3.90 13.76
N ALA A 73 -3.70 2.86 14.00
CA ALA A 73 -3.29 1.68 14.76
C ALA A 73 -2.08 0.96 14.15
N ILE A 74 -2.02 0.83 12.82
CA ILE A 74 -0.87 0.24 12.12
C ILE A 74 0.38 1.08 12.35
N ILE A 75 0.28 2.41 12.23
CA ILE A 75 1.40 3.32 12.47
C ILE A 75 1.87 3.18 13.93
N THR A 76 0.96 3.27 14.89
CA THR A 76 1.33 3.15 16.31
C THR A 76 1.90 1.78 16.63
N TYR A 77 1.39 0.70 16.04
CA TYR A 77 1.94 -0.64 16.20
C TYR A 77 3.41 -0.70 15.76
N MET A 78 3.72 -0.22 14.55
CA MET A 78 5.11 -0.26 14.06
C MET A 78 6.05 0.59 14.91
N VAL A 79 5.59 1.76 15.37
CA VAL A 79 6.38 2.64 16.24
C VAL A 79 6.58 2.05 17.63
N THR A 80 5.54 1.46 18.23
CA THR A 80 5.59 0.91 19.59
C THR A 80 6.38 -0.38 19.67
N PHE A 81 6.26 -1.26 18.68
CA PHE A 81 6.88 -2.59 18.70
C PHE A 81 8.14 -2.72 17.84
N ASP A 82 8.55 -1.65 17.15
CA ASP A 82 9.72 -1.60 16.26
C ASP A 82 9.79 -2.78 15.28
N ARG A 83 8.63 -3.19 14.75
CA ARG A 83 8.49 -4.31 13.82
C ARG A 83 7.31 -4.13 12.88
N LEU A 84 7.37 -4.81 11.75
CA LEU A 84 6.23 -4.88 10.83
C LEU A 84 5.10 -5.72 11.45
N PRO A 85 3.82 -5.40 11.17
CA PRO A 85 2.71 -6.25 11.58
C PRO A 85 2.77 -7.59 10.88
N ASP A 86 2.29 -8.64 11.55
CA ASP A 86 2.09 -9.92 10.92
C ASP A 86 1.00 -9.79 9.85
N VAL A 87 1.27 -10.32 8.66
CA VAL A 87 0.40 -10.20 7.48
C VAL A 87 -0.09 -11.56 7.03
N ASP A 88 -1.34 -11.62 6.57
CA ASP A 88 -1.89 -12.81 5.92
C ASP A 88 -1.19 -13.07 4.57
N ARG A 89 -1.40 -14.23 3.95
CA ARG A 89 -0.88 -14.62 2.63
C ARG A 89 -1.09 -13.57 1.54
N MET A 90 -2.12 -12.73 1.66
CA MET A 90 -2.46 -11.68 0.69
C MET A 90 -1.77 -10.32 0.97
N GLY A 91 -1.04 -10.21 2.09
CA GLY A 91 -0.37 -8.98 2.55
C GLY A 91 -1.12 -8.04 3.52
N PRO A 92 -2.41 -8.24 3.92
CA PRO A 92 -3.04 -7.37 4.91
C PRO A 92 -2.69 -7.73 6.36
N PRO A 93 -2.53 -6.74 7.27
CA PRO A 93 -2.24 -6.97 8.70
C PRO A 93 -3.35 -7.76 9.40
N THR A 94 -3.09 -9.00 9.81
CA THR A 94 -4.11 -9.86 10.45
C THR A 94 -4.51 -9.32 11.81
N ASP A 95 -3.54 -8.96 12.64
CA ASP A 95 -3.79 -8.63 14.04
C ASP A 95 -4.53 -7.30 14.20
N VAL A 96 -4.20 -6.32 13.35
CA VAL A 96 -4.80 -4.98 13.41
C VAL A 96 -6.16 -4.94 12.70
N LEU A 97 -6.32 -5.65 11.57
CA LEU A 97 -7.60 -5.66 10.85
C LEU A 97 -8.66 -6.54 11.52
N TRP A 98 -8.27 -7.69 12.08
CA TRP A 98 -9.24 -8.56 12.78
C TRP A 98 -9.77 -7.89 14.06
N SER A 99 -8.90 -7.21 14.82
CA SER A 99 -9.32 -6.40 15.98
C SER A 99 -10.33 -5.30 15.60
N ALA A 100 -10.21 -4.72 14.40
CA ALA A 100 -11.13 -3.70 13.91
C ALA A 100 -12.49 -4.25 13.42
N TYR A 101 -12.52 -5.48 12.89
CA TYR A 101 -13.74 -6.12 12.37
C TYR A 101 -14.50 -6.98 13.39
N SER A 102 -13.91 -7.28 14.54
CA SER A 102 -14.51 -8.11 15.61
C SER A 102 -15.30 -7.29 16.65
N ARG A 103 -15.56 -6.01 16.37
CA ARG A 103 -16.53 -5.17 17.08
C ARG A 103 -17.80 -5.04 16.25
#